data_AF-A0A945HDP2-F1
#
_entry.id   AF-A0A945HDP2-F1
#
_cell.length_a   1.000
_cell.length_b   1.000
_cell.length_c   1.000
_cell.angle_alpha   90.00
_cell.angle_beta   90.00
_cell.angle_gamma   90.00
#
_symmetry.space_group_name_H-M   'P 1'
#
loop_
_entity.id
_entity.type
_entity.pdbx_description
1 polymer ?
#
loop_
_entity_poly.entity_id
_entity_poly.type
_entity_poly.pdbx_seq_one_letter_code
_entity_poly.pdbx_strand_id
1 'polypeptide(L)'
;MTDDKTKNIPEEKSGEDMAMDALAQATHVGGDDEVAKSNKVAETLTTLQNLIERHALDMEELRKQMKEKRESLRSFFENDTALGEAQAEAEVFTTKMKERKSQLQSDPQVTSLKIQIGELREQQKEIEETLSNHLINYHSLTNSRSFDTSEGDQWDFSIRAKIRPRKNSA
;
A
#
# COMPACT_ATOMS: atom_id res chain seq x y z
N MET A 1 21.87 -35.56 -36.15
CA MET A 1 23.31 -35.30 -35.98
C MET A 1 23.46 -33.84 -35.64
N THR A 2 23.29 -33.51 -34.36
CA THR A 2 23.64 -32.24 -33.73
C THR A 2 23.77 -32.54 -32.23
N ASP A 3 24.99 -32.39 -31.76
CA ASP A 3 25.55 -32.97 -30.54
C ASP A 3 24.94 -32.43 -29.25
N ASP A 4 24.56 -33.39 -28.39
CA ASP A 4 24.35 -33.20 -26.96
C ASP A 4 25.71 -32.93 -26.30
N LYS A 5 25.97 -31.65 -26.00
CA LYS A 5 27.10 -31.24 -25.16
C LYS A 5 26.54 -30.67 -23.85
N THR A 6 26.00 -31.54 -23.01
CA THR A 6 26.05 -31.36 -21.56
C THR A 6 27.51 -31.29 -21.13
N LYS A 7 28.11 -30.11 -21.24
CA LYS A 7 29.40 -29.79 -20.64
C LYS A 7 29.18 -29.79 -19.12
N ASN A 8 29.60 -30.92 -18.55
CA ASN A 8 30.11 -31.11 -17.20
C ASN A 8 30.55 -29.77 -16.58
N ILE A 9 29.69 -29.19 -15.74
CA ILE A 9 30.06 -28.07 -14.87
C ILE A 9 30.83 -28.74 -13.72
N PRO A 10 32.12 -28.44 -13.51
CA PRO A 10 32.78 -28.92 -12.31
C PRO A 10 32.03 -28.31 -11.13
N GLU A 11 31.55 -29.15 -10.20
CA GLU A 11 31.12 -28.68 -8.89
C GLU A 11 32.32 -28.00 -8.24
N GLU A 12 32.41 -26.68 -8.43
CA GLU A 12 33.29 -25.83 -7.64
C GLU A 12 32.79 -25.96 -6.22
N LYS A 13 33.55 -26.68 -5.38
CA LYS A 13 33.31 -26.74 -3.94
C LYS A 13 33.00 -25.32 -3.46
N SER A 14 31.82 -25.12 -2.90
CA SER A 14 31.41 -23.81 -2.38
C SER A 14 32.46 -23.34 -1.39
N GLY A 15 32.73 -22.02 -1.32
CA GLY A 15 33.62 -21.47 -0.30
C GLY A 15 33.20 -21.89 1.13
N GLU A 16 31.93 -22.19 1.30
CA GLU A 16 31.31 -22.73 2.51
C GLU A 16 31.75 -24.18 2.80
N ASP A 17 31.93 -25.03 1.77
CA ASP A 17 32.42 -26.40 1.92
C ASP A 17 33.88 -26.41 2.34
N MET A 18 34.70 -25.51 1.78
CA MET A 18 36.12 -25.38 2.17
C MET A 18 36.28 -24.83 3.58
N ALA A 19 35.42 -23.90 3.99
CA ALA A 19 35.41 -23.37 5.36
C ALA A 19 34.96 -24.43 6.38
N MET A 20 33.98 -25.27 6.05
CA MET A 20 33.55 -26.37 6.90
C MET A 20 34.59 -27.49 7.01
N ASP A 21 35.28 -27.85 5.93
CA ASP A 21 36.32 -28.89 5.94
C ASP A 21 37.53 -28.47 6.81
N ALA A 22 37.90 -27.19 6.77
CA ALA A 22 38.95 -26.63 7.60
C ALA A 22 38.57 -26.59 9.09
N LEU A 23 37.31 -26.27 9.40
CA LEU A 23 36.80 -26.27 10.77
C LEU A 23 36.72 -27.69 11.35
N ALA A 24 36.33 -28.67 10.54
CA ALA A 24 36.27 -30.07 10.95
C ALA A 24 37.66 -30.63 11.31
N GLN A 25 38.70 -30.31 10.52
CA GLN A 25 40.08 -30.73 10.82
C GLN A 25 40.67 -30.10 12.09
N ALA A 26 40.24 -28.88 12.45
CA ALA A 26 40.74 -28.20 13.64
C ALA A 26 40.26 -28.83 14.96
N THR A 27 39.12 -29.54 14.95
CA THR A 27 38.48 -30.04 16.17
C THR A 27 38.97 -31.41 16.63
N HIS A 28 39.71 -32.18 15.81
CA HIS A 28 39.88 -33.63 16.04
C HIS A 28 41.24 -34.13 16.55
N VAL A 29 42.19 -33.29 16.97
CA VAL A 29 43.53 -33.76 17.42
C VAL A 29 43.83 -33.33 18.85
N GLY A 30 43.80 -34.29 19.79
CA GLY A 30 44.16 -34.10 21.20
C GLY A 30 45.68 -34.10 21.45
N GLY A 31 46.13 -33.22 22.35
CA GLY A 31 47.41 -33.26 23.09
C GLY A 31 48.70 -32.87 22.34
N ASP A 32 49.39 -31.84 22.85
CA ASP A 32 50.83 -31.51 22.68
C ASP A 32 51.37 -30.75 21.45
N ASP A 33 50.57 -29.94 20.76
CA ASP A 33 51.15 -28.97 19.79
C ASP A 33 50.35 -27.65 19.70
N GLU A 34 50.26 -26.95 20.83
CA GLU A 34 49.63 -25.63 20.98
C GLU A 34 50.16 -24.61 19.95
N VAL A 35 51.47 -24.64 19.65
CA VAL A 35 52.11 -23.72 18.71
C VAL A 35 51.72 -24.03 17.26
N ALA A 36 51.67 -25.31 16.87
CA ALA A 36 51.21 -25.71 15.55
C ALA A 36 49.71 -25.43 15.34
N LYS A 37 48.89 -25.61 16.38
CA LYS A 37 47.46 -25.21 16.36
C LYS A 37 47.32 -23.70 16.23
N SER A 38 48.09 -22.92 17.00
CA SER A 38 48.09 -21.46 16.91
C SER A 38 48.49 -20.96 15.52
N ASN A 39 49.49 -21.57 14.88
CA ASN A 39 49.93 -21.21 13.53
C ASN A 39 48.86 -21.52 12.48
N LYS A 40 48.23 -22.71 12.53
CA LYS A 40 47.12 -23.06 11.63
C LYS A 40 45.92 -22.12 11.81
N VAL A 41 45.59 -21.77 13.05
CA VAL A 41 44.54 -20.80 13.33
C VAL A 41 44.90 -19.43 12.74
N ALA A 42 46.14 -18.95 12.91
CA ALA A 42 46.59 -17.69 12.32
C ALA A 42 46.54 -17.68 10.78
N GLU A 43 46.90 -18.80 10.13
CA GLU A 43 46.80 -18.96 8.68
C GLU A 43 45.34 -18.93 8.21
N THR A 44 44.45 -19.69 8.86
CA THR A 44 43.01 -19.67 8.53
C THR A 44 42.38 -18.29 8.73
N LEU A 45 42.77 -17.57 9.78
CA LEU A 45 42.28 -16.23 10.09
C LEU A 45 42.73 -15.22 9.02
N THR A 46 43.99 -15.32 8.58
CA THR A 46 44.53 -14.52 7.47
C THR A 46 43.80 -14.79 6.17
N THR A 47 43.53 -16.07 5.87
CA THR A 47 42.83 -16.49 4.65
C THR A 47 41.39 -15.98 4.63
N LEU A 48 40.68 -16.08 5.77
CA LEU A 48 39.34 -15.56 5.96
C LEU A 48 39.31 -14.03 5.84
N GLN A 49 40.29 -13.35 6.43
CA GLN A 49 40.40 -11.90 6.36
C GLN A 49 40.56 -11.42 4.90
N ASN A 50 41.42 -12.07 4.11
CA ASN A 50 41.59 -11.75 2.69
C ASN A 50 40.30 -12.00 1.88
N LEU A 51 39.55 -13.05 2.22
CA LEU A 51 38.27 -13.35 1.56
C LEU A 51 37.19 -12.31 1.89
N ILE A 52 37.11 -11.92 3.17
CA ILE A 52 36.20 -10.87 3.65
C ILE A 52 36.55 -9.54 2.96
N GLU A 53 37.83 -9.18 2.90
CA GLU A 53 38.28 -7.94 2.26
C GLU A 53 37.93 -7.93 0.77
N ARG A 54 38.19 -9.03 0.04
CA ARG A 54 37.80 -9.15 -1.36
C ARG A 54 36.29 -8.98 -1.55
N HIS A 55 35.48 -9.67 -0.75
CA HIS A 55 34.03 -9.55 -0.85
C HIS A 55 33.49 -8.18 -0.44
N ALA A 56 34.13 -7.49 0.49
CA ALA A 56 33.78 -6.12 0.85
C ALA A 56 34.02 -5.17 -0.33
N LEU A 57 35.15 -5.31 -1.03
CA LEU A 57 35.48 -4.53 -2.23
C LEU A 57 34.51 -4.86 -3.38
N ASP A 58 34.22 -6.14 -3.62
CA ASP A 58 33.25 -6.57 -4.64
C ASP A 58 31.85 -5.97 -4.37
N MET A 59 31.44 -5.95 -3.11
CA MET A 59 30.15 -5.37 -2.69
C MET A 59 30.09 -3.86 -2.92
N GLU A 60 31.18 -3.15 -2.67
CA GLU A 60 31.26 -1.70 -2.92
C GLU A 60 31.16 -1.39 -4.42
N GLU A 61 31.87 -2.15 -5.24
CA GLU A 61 31.81 -2.01 -6.70
C GLU A 61 30.41 -2.34 -7.25
N LEU A 62 29.78 -3.43 -6.79
CA LEU A 62 28.41 -3.78 -7.15
C LEU A 62 27.41 -2.67 -6.77
N ARG A 63 27.56 -2.05 -5.60
CA ARG A 63 26.71 -0.92 -5.18
C ARG A 63 26.87 0.28 -6.09
N LYS A 64 28.11 0.60 -6.47
CA LYS A 64 28.41 1.69 -7.41
C LYS A 64 27.78 1.43 -8.78
N GLN A 65 27.97 0.23 -9.33
CA GLN A 65 27.38 -0.16 -10.61
C GLN A 65 25.84 -0.10 -10.57
N MET A 66 25.21 -0.58 -9.50
CA MET A 66 23.76 -0.48 -9.34
C MET A 66 23.27 0.97 -9.34
N LYS A 67 24.00 1.88 -8.68
CA LYS A 67 23.66 3.30 -8.66
C LYS A 67 23.75 3.89 -10.06
N GLU A 68 24.85 3.65 -10.78
CA GLU A 68 25.05 4.11 -12.15
C GLU A 68 23.98 3.58 -13.11
N LYS A 69 23.60 2.31 -13.00
CA LYS A 69 22.53 1.72 -13.82
C LYS A 69 21.16 2.31 -13.52
N ARG A 70 20.85 2.61 -12.24
CA ARG A 70 19.61 3.31 -11.87
C ARG A 70 19.55 4.73 -12.41
N GLU A 71 20.66 5.47 -12.31
CA GLU A 71 20.77 6.82 -12.88
C GLU A 71 20.65 6.80 -14.40
N SER A 72 21.30 5.83 -15.06
CA SER A 72 21.19 5.63 -16.51
C SER A 72 19.76 5.32 -16.93
N LEU A 73 19.08 4.43 -16.19
CA LEU A 73 17.69 4.08 -16.44
C LEU A 73 16.77 5.29 -16.26
N ARG A 74 16.97 6.07 -15.20
CA ARG A 74 16.22 7.30 -14.96
C ARG A 74 16.44 8.31 -16.09
N SER A 75 17.68 8.52 -16.48
CA SER A 75 18.04 9.42 -17.58
C SER A 75 17.43 8.98 -18.91
N PHE A 76 17.34 7.68 -19.18
CA PHE A 76 16.67 7.15 -20.37
C PHE A 76 15.21 7.61 -20.47
N PHE A 77 14.46 7.53 -19.35
CA PHE A 77 13.07 7.98 -19.32
C PHE A 77 12.93 9.51 -19.30
N GLU A 78 13.82 10.23 -18.60
CA GLU A 78 13.79 11.70 -18.58
C GLU A 78 14.12 12.32 -19.94
N ASN A 79 14.95 11.64 -20.75
CA ASN A 79 15.31 12.07 -22.09
C ASN A 79 14.33 11.57 -23.18
N ASP A 80 13.35 10.75 -22.82
CA ASP A 80 12.33 10.29 -23.77
C ASP A 80 11.34 11.43 -24.03
N THR A 81 11.48 12.04 -25.21
CA THR A 81 10.67 13.19 -25.62
C THR A 81 9.20 12.82 -25.77
N ALA A 82 8.88 11.60 -26.21
CA ALA A 82 7.50 11.17 -26.40
C ALA A 82 6.77 10.98 -25.07
N LEU A 83 7.45 10.46 -24.06
CA LEU A 83 6.94 10.35 -22.69
C LEU A 83 6.76 11.72 -22.05
N GLY A 84 7.72 12.63 -22.23
CA GLY A 84 7.61 14.02 -21.76
C GLY A 84 6.43 14.76 -22.40
N GLU A 85 6.25 14.62 -23.72
CA GLU A 85 5.11 15.20 -24.45
C GLU A 85 3.77 14.62 -23.97
N ALA A 86 3.68 13.30 -23.79
CA ALA A 86 2.47 12.66 -23.29
C ALA A 86 2.13 13.09 -21.84
N GLN A 87 3.13 13.27 -20.99
CA GLN A 87 2.95 13.80 -19.63
C GLN A 87 2.45 15.25 -19.66
N ALA A 88 3.07 16.12 -20.46
CA ALA A 88 2.64 17.50 -20.62
C ALA A 88 1.21 17.60 -21.16
N GLU A 89 0.84 16.78 -22.14
CA GLU A 89 -0.50 16.72 -22.68
C GLU A 89 -1.53 16.27 -21.61
N ALA A 90 -1.21 15.24 -20.82
CA ALA A 90 -2.05 14.78 -19.73
C ALA A 90 -2.26 15.84 -18.64
N GLU A 91 -1.22 16.61 -18.29
CA GLU A 91 -1.32 17.72 -17.35
C GLU A 91 -2.23 18.83 -17.88
N VAL A 92 -2.13 19.17 -19.17
CA VAL A 92 -3.00 20.15 -19.82
C VAL A 92 -4.46 19.71 -19.77
N PHE A 93 -4.76 18.46 -20.11
CA PHE A 93 -6.13 17.94 -20.04
C PHE A 93 -6.68 17.91 -18.61
N THR A 94 -5.85 17.50 -17.65
CA THR A 94 -6.24 17.48 -16.24
C THR A 94 -6.56 18.89 -15.73
N THR A 95 -5.75 19.87 -16.11
CA THR A 95 -5.97 21.28 -15.73
C THR A 95 -7.25 21.82 -16.37
N LYS A 96 -7.44 21.62 -17.67
CA LYS A 96 -8.67 22.02 -18.39
C LYS A 96 -9.94 21.39 -17.80
N MET A 97 -9.88 20.10 -17.42
CA MET A 97 -10.99 19.43 -16.76
C MET A 97 -11.33 20.07 -15.42
N LYS A 98 -10.32 20.36 -14.59
CA LYS A 98 -10.50 21.02 -13.28
C LYS A 98 -11.09 22.42 -13.45
N GLU A 99 -10.56 23.21 -14.38
CA GLU A 99 -11.09 24.55 -14.70
C GLU A 99 -12.55 24.48 -15.15
N ARG A 100 -12.87 23.58 -16.09
CA ARG A 100 -14.25 23.44 -16.57
C ARG A 100 -15.21 23.01 -15.46
N LYS A 101 -14.78 22.10 -14.58
CA LYS A 101 -15.56 21.69 -13.41
C LYS A 101 -15.79 22.84 -12.44
N SER A 102 -14.77 23.67 -12.19
CA SER A 102 -14.88 24.87 -11.36
C SER A 102 -15.87 25.87 -11.96
N GLN A 103 -15.76 26.14 -13.26
CA GLN A 103 -16.69 27.03 -13.98
C GLN A 103 -18.14 26.53 -13.90
N LEU A 104 -18.36 25.23 -14.11
CA LEU A 104 -19.69 24.63 -13.98
C LEU A 104 -20.23 24.72 -12.54
N GLN A 105 -19.37 24.65 -11.53
CA GLN A 105 -19.82 24.83 -10.14
C GLN A 105 -20.26 26.26 -9.83
N SER A 106 -19.67 27.25 -10.51
CA SER A 106 -20.08 28.65 -10.44
C SER A 106 -21.23 29.02 -11.38
N ASP A 107 -21.66 28.09 -12.24
CA ASP A 107 -22.78 28.34 -13.15
C ASP A 107 -24.05 28.67 -12.35
N PRO A 108 -24.77 29.76 -12.68
CA PRO A 108 -26.02 30.12 -12.02
C PRO A 108 -27.05 28.99 -12.02
N GLN A 109 -27.12 28.17 -13.08
CA GLN A 109 -28.05 27.03 -13.14
C GLN A 109 -27.70 25.96 -12.10
N VAL A 110 -26.41 25.63 -11.97
CA VAL A 110 -25.93 24.66 -10.97
C VAL A 110 -26.11 25.19 -9.55
N THR A 111 -25.89 26.47 -9.34
CA THR A 111 -26.12 27.12 -8.05
C THR A 111 -27.60 27.12 -7.68
N SER A 112 -28.48 27.45 -8.63
CA SER A 112 -29.94 27.39 -8.45
C SER A 112 -30.41 25.98 -8.10
N LEU A 113 -29.91 24.95 -8.81
CA LEU A 113 -30.22 23.56 -8.51
C LEU A 113 -29.76 23.14 -7.10
N LYS A 114 -28.58 23.58 -6.66
CA LYS A 114 -28.10 23.30 -5.30
C LYS A 114 -29.01 23.92 -4.24
N ILE A 115 -29.49 25.14 -4.46
CA ILE A 115 -30.43 25.82 -3.56
C ILE A 115 -31.75 25.04 -3.52
N GLN A 116 -32.32 24.70 -4.68
CA GLN A 116 -33.56 23.91 -4.76
C GLN A 116 -33.42 22.55 -4.07
N ILE A 117 -32.29 21.85 -4.24
CA ILE A 117 -32.02 20.60 -3.53
C ILE A 117 -31.95 20.83 -2.01
N GLY A 118 -31.37 21.96 -1.57
CA GLY A 118 -31.34 22.34 -0.16
C GLY A 118 -32.74 22.59 0.40
N GLU A 119 -33.57 23.35 -0.31
CA GLU A 119 -34.95 23.64 0.06
C GLU A 119 -35.81 22.37 0.14
N LEU A 120 -35.70 21.48 -0.86
CA LEU A 120 -36.41 20.20 -0.86
C LEU A 120 -36.01 19.31 0.32
N ARG A 121 -34.74 19.34 0.73
CA ARG A 121 -34.28 18.60 1.91
C ARG A 121 -34.84 19.15 3.22
N GLU A 122 -34.94 20.47 3.34
CA GLU A 122 -35.54 21.06 4.54
C GLU A 122 -37.04 20.75 4.59
N GLN A 123 -37.75 20.90 3.47
CA GLN A 123 -39.16 20.51 3.36
C GLN A 123 -39.38 19.03 3.69
N GLN A 124 -38.52 18.14 3.18
CA GLN A 124 -38.56 16.72 3.50
C GLN A 124 -38.45 16.50 5.01
N LYS A 125 -37.50 17.16 5.66
CA LYS A 125 -37.27 17.02 7.10
C LYS A 125 -38.44 17.54 7.94
N GLU A 126 -39.03 18.68 7.57
CA GLU A 126 -40.22 19.22 8.23
C GLU A 126 -41.42 18.27 8.11
N ILE A 127 -41.62 17.68 6.93
CA ILE A 127 -42.68 16.69 6.69
C ILE A 127 -42.40 15.41 7.50
N GLU A 128 -41.16 14.93 7.53
CA GLU A 128 -40.77 13.74 8.31
C GLU A 128 -40.97 13.95 9.82
N GLU A 129 -40.63 15.12 10.36
CA GLU A 129 -40.86 15.46 11.76
C GLU A 129 -42.36 15.51 12.09
N THR A 130 -43.14 16.15 11.21
CA THR A 130 -44.61 16.22 11.34
C THR A 130 -45.24 14.83 11.26
N LEU A 131 -44.82 14.02 10.29
CA LEU A 131 -45.29 12.65 10.10
C LEU A 131 -44.94 11.78 11.31
N SER A 132 -43.71 11.87 11.83
CA SER A 132 -43.27 11.16 13.03
C SER A 132 -44.17 11.47 14.23
N ASN A 133 -44.48 12.76 14.45
CA ASN A 133 -45.40 13.17 15.52
C ASN A 133 -46.81 12.57 15.33
N HIS A 134 -47.34 12.60 14.11
CA HIS A 134 -48.63 12.00 13.79
C HIS A 134 -48.64 10.48 13.99
N LEU A 135 -47.59 9.77 13.59
CA LEU A 135 -47.47 8.32 13.75
C LEU A 135 -47.38 7.91 15.22
N ILE A 136 -46.67 8.68 16.05
CA ILE A 136 -46.63 8.48 17.51
C ILE A 136 -48.03 8.65 18.11
N ASN A 137 -48.75 9.71 17.73
CA ASN A 137 -50.11 9.95 18.19
C ASN A 137 -51.09 8.87 17.70
N TYR A 138 -50.95 8.41 16.45
CA TYR A 138 -51.77 7.33 15.91
C TYR A 138 -51.57 6.04 16.71
N HIS A 139 -50.31 5.68 16.99
CA HIS A 139 -49.99 4.52 17.82
C HIS A 139 -50.50 4.67 19.25
N SER A 140 -50.45 5.87 19.86
CA SER A 140 -50.95 6.05 21.23
C SER A 140 -52.47 5.88 21.33
N LEU A 141 -53.21 6.21 20.27
CA LEU A 141 -54.67 6.08 20.21
C LEU A 141 -55.14 4.68 19.82
N THR A 142 -54.48 4.06 18.85
CA THR A 142 -54.94 2.79 18.25
C THR A 142 -54.15 1.57 18.72
N ASN A 143 -52.98 1.78 19.33
CA ASN A 143 -51.98 0.76 19.63
C ASN A 143 -51.54 -0.06 18.39
N SER A 144 -51.78 0.46 17.18
CA SER A 144 -51.36 -0.13 15.91
C SER A 144 -50.05 0.49 15.42
N ARG A 145 -49.25 -0.33 14.72
CA ARG A 145 -48.00 0.06 14.04
C ARG A 145 -48.12 0.03 12.52
N SER A 146 -49.35 -0.06 12.04
CA SER A 146 -49.68 -0.06 10.63
C SER A 146 -50.89 0.81 10.37
N PHE A 147 -50.92 1.47 9.21
CA PHE A 147 -52.07 2.23 8.74
C PHE A 147 -52.35 1.93 7.28
N ASP A 148 -53.62 1.99 6.89
CA ASP A 148 -54.04 1.79 5.50
C ASP A 148 -54.01 3.12 4.76
N THR A 149 -53.49 3.09 3.54
CA THR A 149 -53.50 4.22 2.62
C THR A 149 -54.81 4.28 1.86
N SER A 150 -55.13 5.46 1.31
CA SER A 150 -56.31 5.65 0.46
C SER A 150 -56.31 4.80 -0.80
N GLU A 151 -55.15 4.24 -1.18
CA GLU A 151 -54.97 3.37 -2.34
C GLU A 151 -55.17 1.88 -1.99
N GLY A 152 -55.42 1.56 -0.72
CA GLY A 152 -55.64 0.20 -0.24
C GLY A 152 -54.37 -0.53 0.18
N ASP A 153 -53.22 0.13 0.18
CA ASP A 153 -51.97 -0.43 0.68
C ASP A 153 -51.86 -0.25 2.20
N GLN A 154 -51.36 -1.26 2.90
CA GLN A 154 -51.04 -1.17 4.32
C GLN A 154 -49.57 -0.82 4.50
N TRP A 155 -49.29 0.24 5.23
CA TRP A 155 -47.93 0.71 5.53
C TRP A 155 -47.60 0.48 6.99
N ASP A 156 -46.46 -0.17 7.24
CA ASP A 156 -45.91 -0.39 8.58
C ASP A 156 -44.93 0.71 8.96
N PHE A 157 -44.94 1.12 10.23
CA PHE A 157 -43.99 2.09 10.77
C PHE A 157 -43.41 1.66 12.12
N SER A 158 -42.19 2.13 12.40
CA SER A 158 -41.50 1.83 13.66
C SER A 158 -41.27 3.10 14.48
N ILE A 159 -41.59 3.05 15.77
CA ILE A 159 -41.30 4.13 16.71
C ILE A 159 -39.96 3.83 17.39
N ARG A 160 -38.97 4.69 17.20
CA ARG A 160 -37.65 4.55 17.83
C ARG A 160 -37.39 5.70 18.80
N ALA A 161 -37.48 5.43 20.10
CA ALA A 161 -36.95 6.33 21.12
C ALA A 161 -35.44 6.10 21.30
N LYS A 162 -34.63 7.16 21.33
CA LYS A 162 -33.20 7.10 21.66
C LYS A 162 -32.92 7.97 22.88
N ILE A 163 -32.20 7.41 23.86
CA ILE A 163 -31.71 8.15 25.03
C ILE A 163 -30.47 8.96 24.62
N ARG A 164 -30.42 10.24 24.95
CA ARG A 164 -29.20 11.05 24.78
C ARG A 164 -28.25 10.81 25.97
N PRO A 165 -26.92 10.75 25.74
CA PRO A 165 -25.96 10.60 26.82
C PRO A 165 -26.05 11.77 27.80
N ARG A 166 -25.95 11.48 29.10
CA ARG A 166 -26.02 12.47 30.17
C ARG A 166 -24.81 13.42 30.04
N LYS A 167 -25.06 14.72 29.88
CA LYS A 167 -24.00 15.74 29.87
C LYS A 167 -23.41 15.79 31.29
N ASN A 168 -22.22 15.24 31.50
CA ASN A 168 -21.47 15.46 32.73
C ASN A 168 -21.14 16.96 32.80
N SER A 169 -21.79 17.67 33.72
CA SER A 169 -21.33 18.99 34.16
C SER A 169 -20.08 18.78 34.99
N ALA A 170 -18.93 19.10 34.40
CA ALA A 170 -17.69 19.34 35.14
C ALA A 170 -17.72 20.73 35.79
#